data_AF-K9DHU6-F1
#
_entry.id   AF-K9DHU6-F1
#
_cell.length_a   1.000
_cell.length_b   1.000
_cell.length_c   1.000
_cell.angle_alpha   90.00
_cell.angle_beta   90.00
_cell.angle_gamma   90.00
#
_symmetry.space_group_name_H-M   'P 1'
#
loop_
_entity.id
_entity.type
_entity.pdbx_description
1 polymer ?
#
loop_
_entity_poly.entity_id
_entity_poly.type
_entity_poly.pdbx_seq_one_letter_code
_entity_poly.pdbx_strand_id
1 'polypeptide(L)'
;MIYTNNDVDKIDLEINQGDDHQIIFTLTDDKEELVDTSDSKFIFGACYRYSDPLVIKSECEVISKGEIVLKLNRDVTSKLIANNSHAKYNKLYYDIQQICNGKARRIVQGELLISPGNAFKGET
;
A
#
# COMPACT_ATOMS: atom_id res chain seq x y z
N MET A 1 -24.90 -14.78 16.81
CA MET A 1 -24.59 -15.22 15.43
C MET A 1 -24.14 -13.97 14.68
N ILE A 2 -22.83 -13.77 14.55
CA ILE A 2 -22.23 -12.65 13.79
C ILE A 2 -21.37 -13.32 12.73
N TYR A 3 -21.91 -13.44 11.52
CA TYR A 3 -21.13 -13.68 10.30
C TYR A 3 -20.64 -12.29 9.84
N THR A 4 -19.44 -12.11 9.29
CA THR A 4 -19.03 -12.59 7.96
C THR A 4 -17.50 -12.50 7.81
N ASN A 5 -16.93 -13.33 6.93
CA ASN A 5 -15.50 -13.33 6.58
C ASN A 5 -14.96 -11.92 6.36
N ASN A 6 -13.92 -11.54 7.12
CA ASN A 6 -13.06 -10.40 6.79
C ASN A 6 -12.00 -10.88 5.79
N ASP A 7 -12.39 -11.33 4.61
CA ASP A 7 -11.43 -11.54 3.51
C ASP A 7 -11.03 -10.16 3.00
N VAL A 8 -10.00 -9.61 3.64
CA VAL A 8 -9.31 -8.40 3.18
C VAL A 8 -8.34 -8.87 2.11
N ASP A 9 -8.43 -8.30 0.91
CA ASP A 9 -7.54 -8.64 -0.19
C ASP A 9 -6.09 -8.52 0.24
N LYS A 10 -5.35 -9.62 0.04
CA LYS A 10 -3.91 -9.66 0.26
C LYS A 10 -3.19 -9.45 -1.06
N ILE A 11 -2.61 -8.25 -1.22
CA ILE A 11 -1.88 -7.86 -2.43
C ILE A 11 -0.44 -7.54 -2.05
N ASP A 12 0.51 -8.32 -2.55
CA ASP A 12 1.92 -8.00 -2.36
C ASP A 12 2.38 -7.02 -3.45
N LEU A 13 3.12 -5.99 -3.04
CA LEU A 13 3.55 -4.88 -3.88
C LEU A 13 5.09 -4.80 -3.86
N GLU A 14 5.68 -4.31 -4.95
CA GLU A 14 7.11 -4.01 -5.03
C GLU A 14 7.30 -2.54 -5.35
N ILE A 15 8.19 -1.87 -4.61
CA ILE A 15 8.62 -0.51 -4.90
C ILE A 15 10.15 -0.41 -4.87
N ASN A 16 10.69 0.37 -5.79
CA ASN A 16 12.09 0.75 -5.80
C ASN A 16 12.32 1.94 -4.87
N GLN A 17 13.34 1.84 -4.03
CA GLN A 17 13.83 2.93 -3.21
C GLN A 17 14.33 4.08 -4.10
N GLY A 18 13.83 5.29 -3.84
CA GLY A 18 14.28 6.51 -4.52
C GLY A 18 13.55 6.84 -5.82
N ASP A 19 12.62 5.98 -6.26
CA ASP A 19 11.75 6.21 -7.42
C ASP A 19 10.38 6.74 -7.00
N ASP A 20 9.70 7.42 -7.92
CA ASP A 20 8.27 7.72 -7.79
C ASP A 20 7.44 6.47 -8.16
N HIS A 21 6.38 6.21 -7.40
CA HIS A 21 5.47 5.08 -7.64
C HIS A 21 4.02 5.53 -7.65
N GLN A 22 3.25 4.92 -8.54
CA GLN A 22 1.81 5.07 -8.62
C GLN A 22 1.16 3.69 -8.71
N ILE A 23 0.28 3.38 -7.76
CA ILE A 23 -0.39 2.08 -7.67
C ILE A 23 -1.90 2.35 -7.63
N ILE A 24 -2.62 1.75 -8.58
CA ILE A 24 -4.08 1.86 -8.67
C ILE A 24 -4.67 0.59 -8.08
N PHE A 25 -5.65 0.75 -7.20
CA PHE A 25 -6.43 -0.34 -6.62
C PHE A 25 -7.87 -0.21 -7.10
N THR A 26 -8.40 -1.30 -7.65
CA THR A 26 -9.82 -1.46 -7.94
C THR A 26 -10.47 -2.18 -6.76
N LEU A 27 -11.49 -1.55 -6.17
CA LEU A 27 -12.20 -2.01 -4.99
C LEU A 27 -13.56 -2.59 -5.42
N THR A 28 -13.72 -3.89 -5.23
CA THR A 28 -14.97 -4.60 -5.49
C THR A 28 -15.56 -5.20 -4.22
N ASP A 29 -16.87 -5.41 -4.18
CA ASP A 29 -17.53 -6.18 -3.13
C ASP A 29 -17.49 -7.69 -3.44
N ASP A 30 -18.12 -8.50 -2.58
CA ASP A 30 -18.19 -9.97 -2.73
C ASP A 30 -18.91 -10.43 -4.01
N LYS A 31 -19.54 -9.52 -4.75
CA LYS A 31 -20.23 -9.78 -6.03
C LYS A 31 -19.47 -9.21 -7.22
N GLU A 32 -18.22 -8.79 -7.02
CA GLU A 32 -17.37 -8.16 -8.03
C GLU A 32 -17.89 -6.78 -8.50
N GLU A 33 -18.79 -6.16 -7.74
CA GLU A 33 -19.33 -4.83 -8.07
C GLU A 33 -18.45 -3.73 -7.46
N LEU A 34 -18.26 -2.64 -8.21
CA LEU A 34 -17.43 -1.51 -7.77
C LEU A 34 -18.01 -0.87 -6.50
N VAL A 35 -17.18 -0.86 -5.45
CA VAL A 35 -17.51 -0.25 -4.16
C VAL A 35 -17.74 1.25 -4.36
N ASP A 36 -18.78 1.78 -3.72
CA ASP A 36 -18.95 3.24 -3.64
C ASP A 36 -17.86 3.83 -2.73
N THR A 37 -17.07 4.72 -3.33
CA THR A 37 -15.91 5.39 -2.71
C THR A 37 -16.22 6.85 -2.36
N SER A 38 -17.43 7.31 -2.68
CA SER A 38 -17.94 8.64 -2.33
C SER A 38 -17.87 8.85 -0.81
N ASP A 39 -17.55 10.06 -0.38
CA ASP A 39 -17.46 10.46 1.05
C ASP A 39 -16.54 9.60 1.93
N SER A 40 -15.63 8.84 1.32
CA SER A 40 -14.66 8.01 2.00
C SER A 40 -13.26 8.58 1.88
N LYS A 41 -12.47 8.45 2.95
CA LYS A 41 -11.02 8.67 2.92
C LYS A 41 -10.30 7.34 2.97
N PHE A 42 -9.18 7.23 2.26
CA PHE A 42 -8.40 6.00 2.20
C PHE A 42 -6.99 6.29 2.66
N ILE A 43 -6.54 5.63 3.73
CA ILE A 43 -5.21 5.85 4.32
C ILE A 43 -4.38 4.59 4.15
N PHE A 44 -3.26 4.73 3.44
CA PHE A 44 -2.21 3.72 3.34
C PHE A 44 -1.22 3.91 4.49
N GLY A 45 -0.98 2.85 5.26
CA GLY A 45 0.02 2.81 6.30
C GLY A 45 0.98 1.63 6.10
N ALA A 46 2.28 1.86 6.24
CA ALA A 46 3.27 0.78 6.20
C ALA A 46 4.33 0.92 7.31
N CYS A 47 4.79 -0.22 7.82
CA CYS A 47 5.83 -0.33 8.86
C CYS A 47 6.70 -1.58 8.63
N TYR A 48 7.94 -1.57 9.12
CA TYR A 48 8.84 -2.73 9.00
C TYR A 48 8.40 -3.91 9.89
N ARG A 49 7.82 -3.60 11.05
CA ARG A 49 7.25 -4.57 11.99
C ARG A 49 5.97 -3.98 12.57
N TYR A 50 4.99 -4.83 12.88
CA TYR A 50 3.69 -4.39 13.42
C TYR A 50 3.78 -3.54 14.71
N SER A 51 4.86 -3.68 15.47
CA SER A 51 5.11 -2.89 16.69
C SER A 51 5.82 -1.56 16.43
N ASP A 52 6.36 -1.35 15.23
CA ASP A 52 7.13 -0.15 14.90
C ASP A 52 6.21 1.00 14.49
N PRO A 53 6.64 2.26 14.65
CA PRO A 53 5.95 3.40 14.06
C PRO A 53 5.79 3.26 12.54
N LEU A 54 4.73 3.86 11.99
CA LEU A 54 4.55 3.95 10.55
C LEU A 54 5.74 4.69 9.90
N VAL A 55 6.32 4.07 8.88
CA VAL A 55 7.37 4.68 8.05
C VAL A 55 6.79 5.30 6.78
N ILE A 56 5.61 4.84 6.37
CA ILE A 56 4.78 5.49 5.36
C ILE A 56 3.40 5.69 5.95
N LYS A 57 2.88 6.91 5.81
CA LYS A 57 1.47 7.24 6.00
C LYS A 57 1.07 8.18 4.88
N SER A 58 0.22 7.71 3.97
CA SER A 58 -0.22 8.48 2.80
C SER A 58 -1.72 8.33 2.61
N GLU A 59 -2.36 9.34 2.05
CA GLU A 59 -3.76 9.25 1.63
C GLU A 59 -3.81 8.73 0.18
N CYS A 60 -4.64 7.74 -0.09
CA CYS A 60 -4.94 7.32 -1.45
C CYS A 60 -6.03 8.24 -2.02
N GLU A 61 -5.80 8.77 -3.21
CA GLU A 61 -6.75 9.65 -3.89
C GLU A 61 -7.83 8.80 -4.58
N VAL A 62 -9.10 9.18 -4.46
CA VAL A 62 -10.19 8.59 -5.26
C VAL A 62 -10.10 9.19 -6.66
N ILE A 63 -9.92 8.33 -7.68
CA ILE A 63 -9.81 8.77 -9.08
C ILE A 63 -11.06 8.46 -9.90
N SER A 64 -11.81 7.43 -9.50
CA SER A 64 -13.09 7.07 -10.09
C SER A 64 -13.90 6.23 -9.09
N LYS A 65 -15.14 5.86 -9.43
CA LYS A 65 -15.97 5.02 -8.56
C LYS A 65 -15.30 3.66 -8.38
N GLY A 66 -14.91 3.35 -7.16
CA GLY A 66 -14.30 2.06 -6.83
C GLY A 66 -12.81 2.02 -7.17
N GLU A 67 -12.20 3.13 -7.58
CA GLU A 67 -10.76 3.18 -7.88
C GLU A 67 -10.07 4.23 -7.02
N ILE A 68 -9.02 3.77 -6.33
CA ILE A 68 -8.15 4.63 -5.55
C ILE A 68 -6.72 4.52 -6.06
N VAL A 69 -5.96 5.60 -5.96
CA VAL A 69 -4.54 5.63 -6.33
C VAL A 69 -3.69 6.00 -5.13
N LEU A 70 -2.68 5.17 -4.87
CA LEU A 70 -1.57 5.49 -3.99
C LEU A 70 -0.46 6.11 -4.83
N LYS A 71 -0.03 7.31 -4.46
CA LYS A 71 1.17 7.96 -5.01
C LYS A 71 2.22 8.04 -3.92
N LEU A 72 3.38 7.45 -4.16
CA LEU A 72 4.55 7.55 -3.28
C LEU A 72 5.64 8.25 -4.06
N ASN A 73 6.01 9.46 -3.64
CA ASN A 73 7.08 10.18 -4.30
C ASN A 73 8.46 9.70 -3.85
N ARG A 74 9.47 10.05 -4.64
CA ARG A 74 10.88 9.77 -4.36
C ARG A 74 11.35 10.23 -2.98
N ASP A 75 10.77 11.29 -2.42
CA ASP A 75 11.15 11.82 -1.10
C ASP A 75 10.67 10.94 0.05
N VAL A 76 9.60 10.17 -0.17
CA VAL A 76 9.13 9.11 0.72
C VAL A 76 9.94 7.84 0.46
N THR A 77 10.03 7.39 -0.80
CA THR A 77 10.62 6.09 -1.12
C THR A 77 12.13 6.04 -0.90
N SER A 78 12.86 7.15 -1.07
CA SER A 78 14.32 7.21 -0.81
C SER A 78 14.70 6.95 0.64
N LYS A 79 13.78 7.20 1.58
CA LYS A 79 13.99 6.98 3.03
C LYS A 79 13.77 5.53 3.45
N LEU A 80 13.24 4.70 2.56
CA LEU A 80 12.97 3.30 2.84
C LEU A 80 14.26 2.50 2.76
N ILE A 81 14.51 1.68 3.77
CA ILE A 81 15.64 0.74 3.82
C ILE A 81 15.34 -0.40 2.86
N ALA A 82 16.06 -0.48 1.74
CA ALA A 82 15.89 -1.53 0.72
C ALA A 82 16.72 -2.79 0.92
N ASN A 83 17.86 -2.68 1.59
CA ASN A 83 18.78 -3.80 1.80
C ASN A 83 18.86 -4.17 3.27
N ASN A 84 18.90 -5.47 3.56
CA ASN A 84 19.41 -5.99 4.83
C ASN A 84 20.57 -6.96 4.56
N SER A 85 21.38 -7.26 5.57
CA SER A 85 22.58 -8.12 5.42
C SER A 85 22.29 -9.54 4.92
N HIS A 86 21.03 -9.96 4.84
CA HIS A 86 20.60 -11.33 4.55
C HIS A 86 19.66 -11.46 3.34
N ALA A 87 19.18 -10.35 2.75
CA ALA A 87 18.23 -10.35 1.65
C ALA A 87 18.44 -9.13 0.73
N LYS A 88 18.30 -9.36 -0.58
CA LYS A 88 18.37 -8.32 -1.63
C LYS A 88 17.21 -7.31 -1.58
N TYR A 89 16.17 -7.62 -0.82
CA TYR A 89 14.98 -6.81 -0.63
C TYR A 89 14.69 -6.73 0.86
N ASN A 90 14.18 -5.60 1.30
CA ASN A 90 13.59 -5.46 2.62
C ASN A 90 12.07 -5.47 2.50
N LYS A 91 11.37 -5.72 3.60
CA LYS A 91 9.91 -5.89 3.58
C LYS A 91 9.25 -5.03 4.62
N LEU A 92 8.15 -4.38 4.22
CA LEU A 92 7.21 -3.75 5.12
C LEU A 92 5.89 -4.52 5.07
N TYR A 93 5.12 -4.38 6.14
CA TYR A 93 3.72 -4.77 6.19
C TYR A 93 2.89 -3.51 6.03
N TYR A 94 1.88 -3.57 5.17
CA TYR A 94 1.00 -2.44 4.93
C TYR A 94 -0.47 -2.83 5.04
N ASP A 95 -1.30 -1.83 5.32
CA ASP A 95 -2.72 -1.90 5.10
C ASP A 95 -3.27 -0.60 4.50
N ILE A 96 -4.43 -0.71 3.85
CA ILE A 96 -5.25 0.43 3.44
C ILE A 96 -6.52 0.40 4.27
N GLN A 97 -6.79 1.51 4.95
CA GLN A 97 -8.01 1.70 5.72
C GLN A 97 -8.96 2.66 4.99
N GLN A 98 -10.20 2.22 4.81
CA GLN A 98 -11.30 3.10 4.43
C GLN A 98 -11.90 3.72 5.70
N ILE A 99 -12.02 5.04 5.69
CA ILE A 99 -12.67 5.82 6.74
C ILE A 99 -13.91 6.46 6.13
N CYS A 100 -15.08 6.03 6.58
CA CYS A 100 -16.37 6.54 6.14
C CYS A 100 -17.26 6.78 7.36
N ASN A 101 -17.87 7.96 7.48
CA ASN A 101 -18.77 8.31 8.58
C ASN A 101 -18.17 8.05 9.98
N GLY A 102 -16.87 8.35 10.16
CA GLY A 102 -16.15 8.16 11.43
C GLY A 102 -15.82 6.71 11.78
N LYS A 103 -16.14 5.75 10.92
CA LYS A 103 -15.76 4.33 11.08
C LYS A 103 -14.59 4.01 10.15
N ALA A 104 -13.56 3.38 10.72
CA ALA A 104 -12.43 2.86 9.96
C ALA A 104 -12.58 1.35 9.76
N ARG A 105 -12.39 0.88 8.53
CA ARG A 105 -12.28 -0.55 8.20
C ARG A 105 -11.07 -0.78 7.31
N ARG A 106 -10.37 -1.88 7.53
CA ARG A 106 -9.31 -2.34 6.62
C ARG A 106 -9.94 -2.91 5.36
N ILE A 107 -9.39 -2.57 4.19
CA ILE A 107 -9.91 -3.01 2.89
C ILE A 107 -8.86 -3.74 2.03
N VAL A 108 -7.58 -3.42 2.20
CA VAL A 108 -6.46 -4.11 1.55
C VAL A 108 -5.35 -4.27 2.58
N GLN A 109 -4.59 -5.35 2.48
CA GLN A 109 -3.36 -5.54 3.22
C GLN A 109 -2.32 -6.29 2.39
N GLY A 110 -1.08 -6.29 2.84
CA GLY A 110 -0.08 -7.11 2.19
C GLY A 110 1.32 -6.73 2.60
N GLU A 111 2.24 -7.18 1.77
CA GLU A 111 3.66 -6.98 1.94
C GLU A 111 4.15 -6.00 0.89
N LEU A 112 4.98 -5.06 1.30
CA LEU A 112 5.63 -4.10 0.40
C LEU A 112 7.12 -4.45 0.36
N LEU A 113 7.56 -5.00 -0.75
CA LEU A 113 8.95 -5.34 -1.03
C LEU A 113 9.67 -4.08 -1.48
N ILE A 114 10.71 -3.70 -0.75
CA ILE A 114 11.57 -2.56 -1.07
C ILE A 114 12.81 -3.08 -1.79
N SER A 115 12.90 -2.75 -3.06
CA SER A 115 14.06 -3.01 -3.91
C SER A 115 15.02 -1.83 -3.87
N PRO A 116 16.35 -2.04 -3.87
CA PRO A 116 17.32 -0.94 -3.97
C PRO A 116 17.32 -0.24 -5.34
N GLY A 117 16.46 -0.68 -6.26
CA GLY A 117 16.41 -0.20 -7.63
C GLY A 117 17.57 -0.73 -8.46
N ASN A 118 17.51 -0.45 -9.76
CA ASN A 118 18.62 -0.76 -10.67
C ASN A 118 19.62 0.41 -10.62
N ALA A 119 20.72 0.25 -9.88
CA ALA A 119 21.92 1.02 -10.13
C ALA A 119 22.41 0.62 -11.52
N PHE A 120 22.15 1.43 -12.55
CA PHE A 120 22.63 1.21 -13.91
C PHE A 120 24.12 0.79 -13.86
N LYS A 121 24.38 -0.51 -14.09
CA LYS A 121 25.71 -1.00 -14.45
C LYS A 121 25.79 -0.85 -15.95
N GLY A 122 26.24 0.31 -16.41
CA GLY A 122 26.50 0.51 -17.83
C GLY A 122 27.40 -0.62 -18.33
N GLU A 123 26.95 -1.34 -19.34
CA GLU A 123 27.84 -2.16 -20.15
C GLU A 123 28.78 -1.19 -20.86
N THR A 124 30.04 -1.13 -20.40
CA THR A 124 31.18 -0.69 -21.21
C THR A 124 31.66 -1.82 -22.09
#